data_AF-A0A7R9J9T1-F1
#
_entry.id   AF-A0A7R9J9T1-F1
#
_cell.length_a   1.000
_cell.length_b   1.000
_cell.length_c   1.000
_cell.angle_alpha   90.00
_cell.angle_beta   90.00
_cell.angle_gamma   90.00
#
_symmetry.space_group_name_H-M   'P 1'
#
loop_
_entity.id
_entity.type
_entity.pdbx_description
1 polymer ?
#
loop_
_entity_poly.entity_id
_entity_poly.type
_entity_poly.pdbx_seq_one_letter_code
_entity_poly.pdbx_strand_id
1 'polypeptide(L)'
;MTRENWPKDFILEINPDLYLESILNLTKFGTSYSFGRLRQPVNKSEWITHGRPAVVNAYYSSIENSIQFPAGILQGHFFNSDRPRYMNYGAIGFVIGHEITHGFDDQGRQFDKNGNLVDWWQAVTMKKYLAKTRCVIEQYGNYTDEHTGLKAYRAYLAWVDRNHVEQTLPGLDYTPRQMFWISAAQTWCSKYRAEAMHQRIITGVHSPGRFRVQGPCSNLEEFSKDFNCPRGSAMNPEKKCKVCLTLFLLRATFFSSSPSANLDTPQSLSTLLASPGSPHDTPAPSEKIVRNKRRPRDGLSEQRR
;
A
#
# COMPACT_ATOMS: atom_id res chain seq x y z
N MET A 1 22.05 -12.47 7.76
CA MET A 1 22.29 -12.12 9.17
C MET A 1 22.85 -13.37 9.83
N THR A 2 24.12 -13.38 10.21
CA THR A 2 24.76 -14.53 10.88
C THR A 2 24.36 -14.55 12.36
N ARG A 3 24.46 -15.73 12.98
CA ARG A 3 24.08 -16.03 14.39
C ARG A 3 24.79 -15.15 15.45
N GLU A 4 25.78 -14.36 15.04
CA GLU A 4 26.70 -13.60 15.90
C GLU A 4 26.12 -12.29 16.43
N ASN A 5 25.05 -11.75 15.82
CA ASN A 5 24.45 -10.46 16.25
C ASN A 5 23.18 -10.60 17.09
N TRP A 6 22.85 -11.82 17.56
CA TRP A 6 21.73 -12.01 18.48
C TRP A 6 22.16 -11.67 19.92
N PRO A 7 21.39 -10.88 20.69
CA PRO A 7 21.72 -10.64 22.09
C PRO A 7 21.78 -11.99 22.82
N LYS A 8 22.92 -12.29 23.44
CA LYS A 8 23.19 -13.60 24.06
C LYS A 8 22.21 -13.99 25.18
N ASP A 9 21.46 -13.02 25.70
CA ASP A 9 20.50 -13.18 26.79
C ASP A 9 19.13 -13.72 26.35
N PHE A 10 18.92 -13.96 25.05
CA PHE A 10 17.63 -14.42 24.50
C PHE A 10 17.76 -15.74 23.74
N ILE A 11 18.10 -16.83 24.42
CA ILE A 11 18.06 -18.17 23.82
C ILE A 11 16.61 -18.69 23.88
N LEU A 12 16.05 -19.09 22.73
CA LEU A 12 14.76 -19.77 22.65
C LEU A 12 14.99 -21.28 22.79
N GLU A 13 14.48 -21.85 23.87
CA GLU A 13 14.52 -23.30 24.12
C GLU A 13 13.17 -23.93 23.82
N ILE A 14 13.18 -24.95 22.96
CA ILE A 14 12.01 -25.73 22.54
C ILE A 14 12.32 -27.20 22.80
N ASN A 15 11.39 -27.89 23.46
CA ASN A 15 11.49 -29.31 23.74
C ASN A 15 10.34 -30.05 23.02
N PRO A 16 10.62 -31.01 22.11
CA PRO A 16 9.60 -31.73 21.35
C PRO A 16 8.65 -32.55 22.24
N ASP A 17 9.08 -32.98 23.42
CA ASP A 17 8.29 -33.79 24.35
C ASP A 17 7.45 -32.93 25.31
N LEU A 18 7.75 -31.63 25.42
CA LEU A 18 7.09 -30.69 26.35
C LEU A 18 6.41 -29.55 25.58
N TYR A 19 5.28 -29.87 24.94
CA TYR A 19 4.55 -28.92 24.10
C TYR A 19 4.13 -27.65 24.86
N LEU A 20 3.51 -27.79 26.04
CA LEU A 20 3.03 -26.64 26.82
C LEU A 20 4.20 -25.72 27.21
N GLU A 21 5.30 -26.30 27.69
CA GLU A 21 6.49 -25.54 28.06
C GLU A 21 7.08 -24.80 26.87
N SER A 22 7.18 -25.45 25.71
CA SER A 22 7.66 -24.85 24.48
C SER A 22 6.81 -23.64 24.05
N ILE A 23 5.48 -23.72 24.17
CA ILE A 23 4.57 -22.59 23.87
C ILE A 23 4.75 -21.44 24.87
N LEU A 24 4.93 -21.74 26.16
CA LEU A 24 5.21 -20.73 27.17
C LEU A 24 6.57 -20.05 26.95
N ASN A 25 7.60 -20.81 26.58
CA ASN A 25 8.93 -20.30 26.27
C ASN A 25 8.90 -19.40 25.02
N LEU A 26 8.16 -19.78 23.97
CA LEU A 26 7.91 -18.92 22.80
C LEU A 26 7.26 -17.58 23.19
N THR A 27 6.25 -17.63 24.07
CA THR A 27 5.54 -16.43 24.53
C THR A 27 6.45 -15.51 25.35
N LYS A 28 7.23 -16.07 26.28
CA LYS A 28 8.21 -15.33 27.09
C LYS A 28 9.28 -14.70 26.21
N PHE A 29 9.81 -15.45 25.24
CA PHE A 29 10.79 -14.97 24.27
C PHE A 29 10.24 -13.79 23.45
N GLY A 30 9.06 -13.93 22.85
CA GLY A 30 8.46 -12.87 22.03
C GLY A 30 8.13 -11.61 22.82
N THR A 31 7.68 -11.76 24.07
CA THR A 31 7.44 -10.64 24.98
C THR A 31 8.73 -9.92 25.33
N SER A 32 9.76 -10.67 25.71
CA SER A 32 11.05 -10.09 26.11
C SER A 32 11.75 -9.42 24.94
N TYR A 33 11.70 -10.01 23.74
CA TYR A 33 12.16 -9.40 22.50
C TYR A 33 11.47 -8.05 22.25
N SER A 34 10.14 -8.01 22.39
CA SER A 34 9.36 -6.79 22.16
C SER A 34 9.71 -5.69 23.17
N PHE A 35 9.83 -6.02 24.45
CA PHE A 35 10.20 -5.05 25.49
C PHE A 35 11.66 -4.60 25.39
N GLY A 36 12.57 -5.46 24.95
CA GLY A 36 13.97 -5.10 24.70
C GLY A 36 14.13 -3.96 23.68
N ARG A 37 13.15 -3.79 22.77
CA ARG A 37 13.15 -2.72 21.76
C ARG A 37 12.60 -1.38 22.26
N LEU A 38 12.02 -1.29 23.46
CA LEU A 38 11.33 -0.08 23.93
C LEU A 38 12.23 1.18 23.95
N ARG A 39 13.52 1.02 24.28
CA ARG A 39 14.49 2.12 24.35
C ARG A 39 15.42 2.18 23.14
N GLN A 40 15.18 1.33 22.15
CA GLN A 40 15.96 1.28 20.92
C GLN A 40 15.29 2.14 19.84
N PRO A 41 16.05 2.76 18.92
CA PRO A 41 15.46 3.43 17.78
C PRO A 41 14.71 2.44 16.89
N VAL A 42 13.64 2.91 16.24
CA VAL A 42 12.88 2.10 15.28
C VAL A 42 13.73 1.83 14.04
N ASN A 43 14.01 0.55 13.78
CA ASN A 43 14.69 0.13 12.56
C ASN A 43 13.66 -0.15 11.44
N LYS A 44 13.48 0.81 10.53
CA LYS A 44 12.53 0.69 9.40
C LYS A 44 12.92 -0.35 8.35
N SER A 45 14.15 -0.89 8.39
CA SER A 45 14.62 -1.94 7.49
C SER A 45 14.62 -3.32 8.15
N GLU A 46 14.03 -3.46 9.34
CA GLU A 46 13.94 -4.73 10.06
C GLU A 46 12.98 -5.68 9.34
N TRP A 47 13.51 -6.73 8.74
CA TRP A 47 12.72 -7.76 8.07
C TRP A 47 11.99 -8.72 9.02
N ILE A 48 12.37 -8.78 10.30
CA ILE A 48 11.79 -9.71 11.29
C ILE A 48 10.30 -9.41 11.53
N THR A 49 9.93 -8.14 11.58
CA THR A 49 8.52 -7.70 11.68
C THR A 49 7.69 -8.07 10.45
N HIS A 50 8.35 -8.30 9.31
CA HIS A 50 7.74 -8.70 8.03
C HIS A 50 8.04 -10.16 7.66
N GLY A 51 8.63 -10.92 8.58
CA GLY A 51 9.20 -12.24 8.34
C GLY A 51 8.18 -13.38 8.24
N ARG A 52 6.93 -13.09 7.88
CA ARG A 52 5.86 -14.09 7.67
C ARG A 52 5.62 -14.32 6.17
N PRO A 53 6.57 -14.89 5.41
CA PRO A 53 6.48 -15.01 3.96
C PRO A 53 5.39 -15.99 3.50
N ALA A 54 5.05 -16.99 4.32
CA ALA A 54 4.08 -18.04 4.02
C ALA A 54 2.62 -17.63 4.31
N VAL A 55 2.33 -16.34 4.43
CA VAL A 55 0.98 -15.82 4.67
C VAL A 55 0.32 -15.46 3.34
N VAL A 56 -0.94 -15.88 3.17
CA VAL A 56 -1.78 -15.48 2.02
C VAL A 56 -2.61 -14.26 2.42
N ASN A 57 -1.97 -13.09 2.44
CA ASN A 57 -2.60 -11.81 2.75
C ASN A 57 -1.74 -10.63 2.24
N ALA A 58 -2.21 -9.40 2.40
CA ALA A 58 -1.43 -8.18 2.18
C ALA A 58 -1.75 -7.15 3.28
N TYR A 59 -0.84 -6.19 3.50
CA TYR A 59 -0.97 -5.23 4.58
C TYR A 59 -0.40 -3.85 4.22
N TYR A 60 -0.95 -2.82 4.86
CA TYR A 60 -0.37 -1.48 4.93
C TYR A 60 -0.03 -1.13 6.39
N SER A 61 1.14 -0.52 6.60
CA SER A 61 1.56 0.02 7.90
C SER A 61 1.67 1.54 7.83
N SER A 62 0.81 2.25 8.57
CA SER A 62 0.83 3.71 8.62
C SER A 62 2.10 4.27 9.24
N ILE A 63 2.67 3.59 10.25
CA ILE A 63 3.85 4.04 10.99
C ILE A 63 5.13 3.87 10.16
N GLU A 64 5.16 2.88 9.29
CA GLU A 64 6.28 2.68 8.36
C GLU A 64 6.04 3.33 7.00
N ASN A 65 4.80 3.73 6.71
CA ASN A 65 4.32 4.09 5.38
C ASN A 65 4.73 3.02 4.34
N SER A 66 4.46 1.75 4.66
CA SER A 66 4.91 0.58 3.90
C SER A 66 3.73 -0.28 3.45
N ILE A 67 3.82 -0.85 2.23
CA ILE A 67 2.91 -1.89 1.73
C ILE A 67 3.66 -3.23 1.69
N GLN A 68 3.00 -4.30 2.11
CA GLN A 68 3.63 -5.60 2.34
C GLN A 68 2.89 -6.70 1.56
N PHE A 69 3.62 -7.41 0.71
CA PHE A 69 3.15 -8.55 -0.08
C PHE A 69 4.00 -9.78 0.21
N PRO A 70 3.64 -10.59 1.22
CA PRO A 70 4.28 -11.87 1.48
C PRO A 70 4.27 -12.77 0.24
N ALA A 71 5.27 -13.64 0.10
CA ALA A 71 5.36 -14.57 -1.02
C ALA A 71 4.09 -15.44 -1.17
N GLY A 72 3.42 -15.78 -0.07
CA GLY A 72 2.20 -16.57 -0.05
C GLY A 72 1.01 -15.97 -0.79
N ILE A 73 0.91 -14.65 -0.99
CA ILE A 73 -0.16 -14.07 -1.83
C ILE A 73 0.24 -13.97 -3.32
N LEU A 74 1.53 -14.06 -3.64
CA LEU A 74 2.06 -13.86 -5.00
C LEU A 74 2.02 -15.14 -5.84
N GLN A 75 0.87 -15.82 -5.87
CA GLN A 75 0.71 -17.11 -6.55
C GLN A 75 -0.69 -17.30 -7.13
N GLY A 76 -0.82 -18.29 -8.02
CA GLY A 76 -2.08 -18.81 -8.53
C GLY A 76 -2.97 -17.73 -9.16
N HIS A 77 -4.18 -17.57 -8.61
CA HIS A 77 -5.15 -16.60 -9.13
C HIS A 77 -4.82 -15.13 -8.80
N PHE A 78 -3.95 -14.86 -7.84
CA PHE A 78 -3.52 -13.49 -7.57
C PHE A 78 -2.47 -13.04 -8.59
N PHE A 79 -1.45 -13.86 -8.81
CA PHE A 79 -0.36 -13.56 -9.72
C PHE A 79 0.21 -14.83 -10.36
N ASN A 80 0.42 -14.78 -11.67
CA ASN A 80 1.23 -15.74 -12.43
C ASN A 80 1.85 -15.01 -13.64
N SER A 81 3.11 -15.26 -13.96
CA SER A 81 3.78 -14.68 -15.15
C SER A 81 3.16 -15.13 -16.46
N ASP A 82 2.60 -16.34 -16.49
CA ASP A 82 2.18 -17.03 -17.70
C ASP A 82 0.71 -16.78 -18.06
N ARG A 83 0.01 -15.98 -17.23
CA ARG A 83 -1.38 -15.59 -17.49
C ARG A 83 -1.46 -14.17 -18.05
N PRO A 84 -2.51 -13.85 -18.82
CA PRO A 84 -2.67 -12.50 -19.37
C PRO A 84 -2.64 -11.43 -18.29
N ARG A 85 -2.02 -10.28 -18.61
CA ARG A 85 -1.77 -9.23 -17.63
C ARG A 85 -3.06 -8.61 -17.13
N TYR A 86 -4.11 -8.50 -17.94
CA TYR A 86 -5.42 -8.03 -17.44
C TYR A 86 -5.92 -8.83 -16.22
N MET A 87 -5.61 -10.13 -16.15
CA MET A 87 -5.96 -10.92 -14.97
C MET A 87 -5.08 -10.56 -13.78
N ASN A 88 -3.76 -10.44 -13.97
CA ASN A 88 -2.81 -10.00 -12.93
C ASN A 88 -3.17 -8.62 -12.38
N TYR A 89 -3.47 -7.65 -13.24
CA TYR A 89 -3.93 -6.32 -12.83
C TYR A 89 -5.29 -6.38 -12.11
N GLY A 90 -6.21 -7.24 -12.56
CA GLY A 90 -7.50 -7.45 -11.91
C GLY A 90 -7.39 -8.09 -10.52
N ALA A 91 -6.38 -8.93 -10.29
CA ALA A 91 -6.19 -9.61 -9.01
C ALA A 91 -5.11 -8.93 -8.16
N ILE A 92 -3.82 -9.31 -8.28
CA ILE A 92 -2.77 -8.70 -7.44
C ILE A 92 -2.66 -7.19 -7.62
N GLY A 93 -2.92 -6.65 -8.83
CA GLY A 93 -2.95 -5.21 -9.06
C GLY A 93 -4.05 -4.51 -8.26
N PHE A 94 -5.20 -5.16 -8.08
CA PHE A 94 -6.29 -4.68 -7.23
C PHE A 94 -5.90 -4.67 -5.76
N VAL A 95 -5.25 -5.73 -5.28
CA VAL A 95 -4.72 -5.80 -3.90
C VAL A 95 -3.66 -4.72 -3.68
N ILE A 96 -2.75 -4.50 -4.63
CA ILE A 96 -1.79 -3.39 -4.57
C ILE A 96 -2.49 -2.04 -4.47
N GLY A 97 -3.52 -1.82 -5.30
CA GLY A 97 -4.34 -0.62 -5.22
C GLY A 97 -5.06 -0.45 -3.88
N HIS A 98 -5.48 -1.54 -3.25
CA HIS A 98 -6.09 -1.59 -1.92
C HIS A 98 -5.10 -1.13 -0.85
N GLU A 99 -3.91 -1.75 -0.76
CA GLU A 99 -2.90 -1.39 0.24
C GLU A 99 -2.40 0.06 0.09
N ILE A 100 -2.23 0.54 -1.14
CA ILE A 100 -1.89 1.96 -1.38
C ILE A 100 -3.02 2.89 -0.89
N THR A 101 -4.27 2.44 -0.95
CA THR A 101 -5.41 3.26 -0.51
C THR A 101 -5.51 3.33 1.01
N HIS A 102 -5.02 2.33 1.74
CA HIS A 102 -4.97 2.39 3.20
C HIS A 102 -4.16 3.59 3.73
N GLY A 103 -3.11 4.02 3.02
CA GLY A 103 -2.40 5.27 3.37
C GLY A 103 -3.23 6.55 3.25
N PHE A 104 -4.42 6.49 2.69
CA PHE A 104 -5.31 7.64 2.49
C PHE A 104 -6.76 7.37 2.91
N ASP A 105 -7.02 6.27 3.64
CA ASP A 105 -8.31 6.03 4.24
C ASP A 105 -8.53 6.95 5.47
N ASP A 106 -9.62 6.77 6.21
CA ASP A 106 -9.94 7.61 7.37
C ASP A 106 -8.89 7.57 8.49
N GLN A 107 -8.13 6.47 8.61
CA GLN A 107 -7.04 6.31 9.58
C GLN A 107 -5.69 6.68 8.98
N GLY A 108 -5.31 6.08 7.85
CA GLY A 108 -4.00 6.28 7.23
C GLY A 108 -3.75 7.72 6.79
N ARG A 109 -4.80 8.47 6.38
CA ARG A 109 -4.65 9.91 6.05
C ARG A 109 -4.10 10.75 7.21
N GLN A 110 -4.19 10.28 8.44
CA GLN A 110 -3.74 11.00 9.63
C GLN A 110 -2.22 10.90 9.83
N PHE A 111 -1.56 10.05 9.03
CA PHE A 111 -0.13 9.84 9.07
C PHE A 111 0.55 10.53 7.90
N ASP A 112 1.63 11.26 8.16
CA ASP A 112 2.45 11.89 7.13
C ASP A 112 3.28 10.85 6.34
N LYS A 113 4.04 11.30 5.35
CA LYS A 113 4.91 10.45 4.53
C LYS A 113 5.98 9.67 5.31
N ASN A 114 6.28 10.07 6.54
CA ASN A 114 7.28 9.45 7.40
C ASN A 114 6.65 8.51 8.45
N GLY A 115 5.32 8.43 8.49
CA GLY A 115 4.54 7.65 9.42
C GLY A 115 4.28 8.33 10.76
N ASN A 116 4.34 9.67 10.82
CA ASN A 116 4.01 10.43 12.02
C ASN A 116 2.53 10.82 12.03
N LEU A 117 1.85 10.66 13.17
CA LEU A 117 0.48 11.13 13.37
C LEU A 117 0.44 12.66 13.43
N VAL A 118 0.14 13.31 12.32
CA VAL A 118 0.13 14.77 12.16
C VAL A 118 -0.96 15.13 11.17
N ASP A 119 -1.76 16.17 11.45
CA ASP A 119 -2.69 16.69 10.46
C ASP A 119 -1.93 17.48 9.38
N TRP A 120 -1.67 16.82 8.26
CA TRP A 120 -0.96 17.39 7.11
C TRP A 120 -1.91 17.90 6.02
N TRP A 121 -3.23 17.91 6.27
CA TRP A 121 -4.24 18.37 5.31
C TRP A 121 -4.74 19.76 5.68
N GLN A 122 -4.99 20.59 4.67
CA GLN A 122 -5.73 21.83 4.90
C GLN A 122 -7.16 21.50 5.36
N ALA A 123 -7.70 22.29 6.29
CA ALA A 123 -9.04 22.10 6.84
C ALA A 123 -10.14 22.00 5.75
N VAL A 124 -9.99 22.75 4.65
CA VAL A 124 -10.93 22.72 3.52
C VAL A 124 -10.89 21.37 2.80
N THR A 125 -9.70 20.78 2.62
CA THR A 125 -9.52 19.45 2.03
C THR A 125 -10.11 18.38 2.94
N MET A 126 -9.89 18.50 4.25
CA MET A 126 -10.47 17.60 5.26
C MET A 126 -12.01 17.60 5.18
N LYS A 127 -12.62 18.78 5.17
CA LYS A 127 -14.08 18.93 5.08
C LYS A 127 -14.64 18.29 3.80
N LYS A 128 -13.99 18.50 2.65
CA LYS A 128 -14.39 17.88 1.38
C LYS A 128 -14.23 16.37 1.38
N TYR A 129 -13.18 15.85 2.01
CA TYR A 129 -12.96 14.41 2.15
C TYR A 129 -14.03 13.76 3.02
N LEU A 130 -14.30 14.32 4.20
CA LEU A 130 -15.36 13.84 5.08
C LEU A 130 -16.74 13.89 4.42
N ALA A 131 -17.01 14.90 3.59
CA ALA A 131 -18.25 14.94 2.81
C ALA A 131 -18.33 13.81 1.77
N LYS A 132 -17.20 13.46 1.14
CA LYS A 132 -17.14 12.34 0.17
C LYS A 132 -17.24 10.98 0.85
N THR A 133 -16.62 10.79 2.02
CA THR A 133 -16.69 9.53 2.75
C THR A 133 -18.10 9.25 3.25
N ARG A 134 -18.90 10.28 3.58
CA ARG A 134 -20.33 10.10 3.90
C ARG A 134 -21.11 9.39 2.80
N CYS A 135 -20.83 9.66 1.53
CA CYS A 135 -21.48 8.94 0.43
C CYS A 135 -21.22 7.44 0.53
N VAL A 136 -19.96 7.05 0.80
CA VAL A 136 -19.60 5.64 0.99
C VAL A 136 -20.29 5.10 2.24
N ILE A 137 -20.24 5.79 3.38
CA ILE A 137 -20.94 5.37 4.61
C ILE A 137 -22.44 5.16 4.36
N GLU A 138 -23.11 6.10 3.70
CA GLU A 138 -24.55 6.03 3.38
C GLU A 138 -24.85 4.87 2.43
N GLN A 139 -24.07 4.73 1.35
CA GLN A 139 -24.21 3.64 0.41
C GLN A 139 -24.10 2.28 1.13
N TYR A 140 -23.33 2.24 2.23
CA TYR A 140 -22.87 1.02 2.88
C TYR A 140 -23.67 0.64 4.09
N GLY A 141 -24.17 1.64 4.81
CA GLY A 141 -25.21 1.48 5.80
C GLY A 141 -26.58 1.23 5.16
N ASN A 142 -26.77 1.61 3.89
CA ASN A 142 -27.93 1.21 3.08
C ASN A 142 -27.72 -0.12 2.35
N TYR A 143 -26.47 -0.55 2.22
CA TYR A 143 -26.20 -1.96 2.03
C TYR A 143 -26.40 -2.67 3.36
N THR A 144 -26.82 -3.92 3.27
CA THR A 144 -26.24 -4.89 4.17
C THR A 144 -24.78 -5.10 3.70
N ASP A 145 -23.86 -4.17 4.04
CA ASP A 145 -22.36 -4.25 3.99
C ASP A 145 -21.55 -3.91 2.67
N GLU A 146 -20.57 -2.95 2.67
CA GLU A 146 -19.08 -2.82 2.32
C GLU A 146 -18.26 -2.80 0.86
N HIS A 147 -17.01 -2.16 0.57
CA HIS A 147 -16.36 -1.47 -0.72
C HIS A 147 -14.80 -1.55 -0.98
N THR A 148 -14.30 -1.32 -2.26
CA THR A 148 -13.14 -0.47 -2.81
C THR A 148 -12.46 -1.01 -4.13
N GLY A 149 -12.29 -0.27 -5.27
CA GLY A 149 -11.70 -0.87 -6.53
C GLY A 149 -11.13 -0.05 -7.73
N LEU A 150 -10.96 1.28 -7.70
CA LEU A 150 -10.67 2.13 -8.91
C LEU A 150 -9.21 2.14 -9.44
N LYS A 151 -8.18 1.97 -8.59
CA LYS A 151 -6.78 2.30 -8.96
C LYS A 151 -6.14 1.31 -9.93
N ALA A 152 -6.43 0.02 -9.78
CA ALA A 152 -5.83 -1.05 -10.59
C ALA A 152 -6.28 -1.01 -12.06
N TYR A 153 -7.53 -0.66 -12.32
CA TYR A 153 -8.06 -0.59 -13.69
C TYR A 153 -7.36 0.50 -14.51
N ARG A 154 -7.09 1.67 -13.90
CA ARG A 154 -6.33 2.75 -14.57
C ARG A 154 -4.90 2.34 -14.90
N ALA A 155 -4.25 1.58 -14.02
CA ALA A 155 -2.90 1.07 -14.28
C ALA A 155 -2.90 0.08 -15.47
N TYR A 156 -3.93 -0.77 -15.58
CA TYR A 156 -4.12 -1.65 -16.72
C TYR A 156 -4.33 -0.86 -18.02
N LEU A 157 -5.22 0.14 -18.03
CA LEU A 157 -5.43 0.98 -19.22
C LEU A 157 -4.14 1.68 -19.66
N ALA A 158 -3.41 2.26 -18.71
CA ALA A 158 -2.12 2.89 -19.02
C ALA A 158 -1.09 1.89 -19.58
N TRP A 159 -1.14 0.62 -19.16
CA TRP A 159 -0.29 -0.42 -19.72
C TRP A 159 -0.71 -0.76 -21.17
N VAL A 160 -2.01 -0.88 -21.44
CA VAL A 160 -2.56 -1.11 -22.80
C VAL A 160 -2.15 0.01 -23.75
N ASP A 161 -2.24 1.27 -23.32
CA ASP A 161 -1.86 2.43 -24.13
C ASP A 161 -0.39 2.39 -24.57
N ARG A 162 0.48 1.72 -23.79
CA ARG A 162 1.92 1.60 -24.08
C ARG A 162 2.31 0.32 -24.83
N ASN A 163 1.51 -0.74 -24.77
CA ASN A 163 1.91 -2.09 -25.22
C ASN A 163 0.93 -2.76 -26.18
N HIS A 164 -0.23 -2.16 -26.44
CA HIS A 164 -1.39 -2.73 -27.16
C HIS A 164 -2.23 -3.70 -26.33
N VAL A 165 -3.43 -4.03 -26.86
CA VAL A 165 -4.42 -4.90 -26.22
C VAL A 165 -3.98 -6.36 -26.33
N GLU A 166 -3.99 -7.09 -25.22
CA GLU A 166 -3.69 -8.53 -25.19
C GLU A 166 -4.78 -9.37 -25.87
N GLN A 167 -4.44 -10.59 -26.28
CA GLN A 167 -5.39 -11.55 -26.84
C GLN A 167 -6.44 -12.00 -25.80
N THR A 168 -7.62 -12.38 -26.29
CA THR A 168 -8.68 -12.98 -25.48
C THR A 168 -8.33 -14.41 -25.08
N LEU A 169 -8.94 -14.90 -24.00
CA LEU A 169 -8.80 -16.30 -23.60
C LEU A 169 -9.63 -17.20 -24.54
N PRO A 170 -9.08 -18.33 -25.02
CA PRO A 170 -9.84 -19.28 -25.81
C PRO A 170 -10.98 -19.89 -24.98
N GLY A 171 -12.16 -20.03 -25.60
CA GLY A 171 -13.34 -20.61 -24.95
C GLY A 171 -14.12 -19.67 -24.02
N LEU A 172 -13.72 -18.40 -23.92
CA LEU A 172 -14.44 -17.37 -23.16
C LEU A 172 -14.76 -16.17 -24.05
N ASP A 173 -16.05 -15.84 -24.14
CA ASP A 173 -16.53 -14.68 -24.91
C ASP A 173 -16.50 -13.39 -24.07
N TYR A 174 -15.31 -13.05 -23.56
CA TYR A 174 -15.08 -11.85 -22.78
C TYR A 174 -13.88 -11.07 -23.32
N THR A 175 -14.05 -9.75 -23.41
CA THR A 175 -12.95 -8.85 -23.76
C THR A 175 -11.89 -8.79 -22.65
N PRO A 176 -10.64 -8.40 -22.94
CA PRO A 176 -9.60 -8.20 -21.92
C PRO A 176 -10.03 -7.25 -20.79
N ARG A 177 -10.83 -6.21 -21.10
CA ARG A 177 -11.38 -5.28 -20.11
C ARG A 177 -12.41 -5.93 -19.20
N GLN A 178 -13.32 -6.75 -19.76
CA GLN A 178 -14.27 -7.52 -18.95
C GLN A 178 -13.54 -8.58 -18.10
N MET A 179 -12.52 -9.23 -18.65
CA MET A 179 -11.72 -10.22 -17.92
C MET A 179 -10.93 -9.63 -16.75
N PHE A 180 -10.53 -8.35 -16.82
CA PHE A 180 -9.98 -7.65 -15.66
C PHE A 180 -10.97 -7.68 -14.48
N TRP A 181 -12.23 -7.29 -14.71
CA TRP A 181 -13.25 -7.23 -13.67
C TRP A 181 -13.64 -8.61 -13.16
N ILE A 182 -13.72 -9.60 -14.06
CA ILE A 182 -13.99 -11.00 -13.70
C ILE A 182 -12.88 -11.55 -12.80
N SER A 183 -11.60 -11.32 -13.17
CA SER A 183 -10.45 -11.73 -12.35
C SER A 183 -10.48 -11.09 -10.96
N ALA A 184 -10.80 -9.80 -10.89
CA ALA A 184 -10.98 -9.07 -9.62
C ALA A 184 -12.13 -9.63 -8.78
N ALA A 185 -13.26 -9.98 -9.41
CA ALA A 185 -14.40 -10.54 -8.69
C ALA A 185 -14.11 -11.94 -8.14
N GLN A 186 -13.38 -12.76 -8.91
CA GLN A 186 -13.04 -14.13 -8.55
C GLN A 186 -12.16 -14.24 -7.30
N THR A 187 -11.32 -13.22 -6.99
CA THR A 187 -10.54 -13.23 -5.74
C THR A 187 -11.40 -13.15 -4.49
N TRP A 188 -12.66 -12.73 -4.62
CA TRP A 188 -13.60 -12.54 -3.50
C TRP A 188 -14.69 -13.63 -3.41
N CYS A 189 -14.65 -14.63 -4.30
CA CYS A 189 -15.55 -15.78 -4.25
C CYS A 189 -15.42 -16.48 -2.89
N SER A 190 -16.48 -16.38 -2.08
CA SER A 190 -16.50 -16.92 -0.72
C SER A 190 -17.93 -17.25 -0.31
N LYS A 191 -18.08 -18.25 0.57
CA LYS A 191 -19.34 -18.62 1.20
C LYS A 191 -19.11 -18.80 2.70
N TYR A 192 -20.01 -18.27 3.50
CA TYR A 192 -19.91 -18.32 4.96
C TYR A 192 -21.04 -19.15 5.55
N ARG A 193 -20.79 -19.77 6.70
CA ARG A 193 -21.86 -20.26 7.59
C ARG A 193 -22.63 -19.07 8.16
N ALA A 194 -23.90 -19.25 8.51
CA ALA A 194 -24.75 -18.16 8.99
C ALA A 194 -24.18 -17.50 10.25
N GLU A 195 -23.70 -18.32 11.19
CA GLU A 195 -23.11 -17.87 12.45
C GLU A 195 -21.80 -17.11 12.22
N ALA A 196 -20.97 -17.61 11.29
CA ALA A 196 -19.73 -16.95 10.91
C ALA A 196 -19.99 -15.61 10.20
N MET A 197 -21.04 -15.53 9.38
CA MET A 197 -21.44 -14.28 8.73
C MET A 197 -21.94 -13.26 9.75
N HIS A 198 -22.79 -13.67 10.69
CA HIS A 198 -23.27 -12.80 11.77
C HIS A 198 -22.10 -12.25 12.61
N GLN A 199 -21.17 -13.11 13.03
CA GLN A 199 -19.99 -12.68 13.77
C GLN A 199 -19.11 -11.72 12.95
N ARG A 200 -18.93 -11.99 11.65
CA ARG A 200 -18.11 -11.14 10.78
C ARG A 200 -18.71 -9.76 10.54
N ILE A 201 -20.03 -9.65 10.42
CA ILE A 201 -20.71 -8.35 10.26
C ILE A 201 -20.52 -7.47 11.51
N ILE A 202 -20.47 -8.08 12.70
CA ILE A 202 -20.33 -7.35 13.98
C ILE A 202 -18.87 -7.02 14.30
N THR A 203 -17.95 -7.97 14.07
CA THR A 203 -16.56 -7.88 14.54
C THR A 203 -15.55 -7.57 13.45
N GLY A 204 -15.92 -7.80 12.19
CA GLY A 204 -15.04 -7.61 11.04
C GLY A 204 -15.00 -6.15 10.62
N VAL A 205 -13.83 -5.74 10.11
CA VAL A 205 -13.61 -4.43 9.46
C VAL A 205 -13.69 -4.52 7.93
N HIS A 206 -14.06 -5.70 7.42
CA HIS A 206 -14.10 -6.04 6.00
C HIS A 206 -15.42 -6.69 5.59
N SER A 207 -15.90 -6.35 4.39
CA SER A 207 -17.21 -6.72 3.91
C SER A 207 -17.16 -8.17 3.57
N PRO A 208 -18.34 -8.82 3.56
CA PRO A 208 -18.56 -10.00 2.78
C PRO A 208 -18.08 -9.81 1.33
N GLY A 209 -17.36 -10.80 0.80
CA GLY A 209 -16.70 -10.70 -0.50
C GLY A 209 -17.62 -10.27 -1.65
N ARG A 210 -18.90 -10.67 -1.64
CA ARG A 210 -19.90 -10.23 -2.62
C ARG A 210 -19.97 -8.70 -2.73
N PHE A 211 -19.96 -7.99 -1.61
CA PHE A 211 -20.10 -6.54 -1.61
C PHE A 211 -18.78 -5.82 -1.88
N ARG A 212 -17.65 -6.44 -1.51
CA ARG A 212 -16.32 -6.01 -1.98
C ARG A 212 -16.18 -6.03 -3.50
N VAL A 213 -17.06 -6.74 -4.21
CA VAL A 213 -17.20 -6.67 -5.67
C VAL A 213 -18.30 -5.69 -6.08
N GLN A 214 -19.52 -5.89 -5.59
CA GLN A 214 -20.71 -5.16 -6.05
C GLN A 214 -20.61 -3.66 -5.79
N GLY A 215 -20.21 -3.29 -4.57
CA GLY A 215 -20.01 -1.91 -4.17
C GLY A 215 -19.09 -1.17 -5.13
N PRO A 216 -17.78 -1.49 -5.20
CA PRO A 216 -16.84 -0.73 -6.00
C PRO A 216 -17.17 -0.78 -7.49
N CYS A 217 -17.58 -1.93 -8.03
CA CYS A 217 -17.96 -2.01 -9.43
C CYS A 217 -19.17 -1.10 -9.77
N SER A 218 -20.17 -1.00 -8.88
CA SER A 218 -21.32 -0.11 -9.08
C SER A 218 -20.95 1.38 -9.09
N ASN A 219 -19.90 1.77 -8.37
CA ASN A 219 -19.38 3.15 -8.35
C ASN A 219 -18.42 3.49 -9.49
N LEU A 220 -18.03 2.51 -10.30
CA LEU A 220 -17.11 2.67 -11.42
C LEU A 220 -17.89 2.80 -12.72
N GLU A 221 -17.75 3.94 -13.38
CA GLU A 221 -18.34 4.13 -14.71
C GLU A 221 -17.68 3.21 -15.72
N GLU A 222 -16.39 2.95 -15.55
CA GLU A 222 -15.59 2.08 -16.39
C GLU A 222 -16.14 0.64 -16.41
N PHE A 223 -16.51 0.11 -15.23
CA PHE A 223 -17.18 -1.19 -15.13
C PHE A 223 -18.51 -1.20 -15.88
N SER A 224 -19.35 -0.18 -15.64
CA SER A 224 -20.65 -0.09 -16.30
C SER A 224 -20.52 0.03 -17.83
N LYS A 225 -19.47 0.69 -18.33
CA LYS A 225 -19.16 0.78 -19.77
C LYS A 225 -18.71 -0.56 -20.34
N ASP A 226 -17.76 -1.23 -19.69
CA ASP A 226 -17.20 -2.50 -20.18
C ASP A 226 -18.24 -3.64 -20.25
N PHE A 227 -19.27 -3.60 -19.40
CA PHE A 227 -20.39 -4.55 -19.40
C PHE A 227 -21.69 -4.00 -20.00
N ASN A 228 -21.67 -2.80 -20.58
CA ASN A 228 -22.87 -2.14 -21.13
C ASN A 228 -24.07 -2.12 -20.16
N CYS A 229 -23.83 -1.88 -18.87
CA CYS A 229 -24.87 -1.84 -17.86
C CYS A 229 -25.81 -0.64 -18.07
N PRO A 230 -27.14 -0.83 -18.22
CA PRO A 230 -28.09 0.27 -18.36
C PRO A 230 -28.04 1.23 -17.17
N ARG A 231 -28.21 2.53 -17.44
CA ARG A 231 -28.28 3.54 -16.36
C ARG A 231 -29.45 3.23 -15.43
N GLY A 232 -29.21 3.30 -14.12
CA GLY A 232 -30.20 2.97 -13.08
C GLY A 232 -30.28 1.48 -12.75
N SER A 233 -29.58 0.60 -13.48
CA SER A 233 -29.46 -0.81 -13.07
C SER A 233 -28.69 -0.97 -11.76
N ALA A 234 -28.84 -2.11 -11.09
CA ALA A 234 -28.20 -2.37 -9.79
C ALA A 234 -26.67 -2.14 -9.80
N MET A 235 -26.01 -2.43 -10.91
CA MET A 235 -24.55 -2.26 -11.09
C MET A 235 -24.18 -0.97 -11.84
N ASN A 236 -25.15 -0.11 -12.13
CA ASN A 236 -24.93 1.23 -12.68
C ASN A 236 -25.92 2.25 -12.09
N PRO A 237 -25.89 2.47 -10.76
CA PRO A 237 -26.72 3.48 -10.12
C PRO A 237 -26.38 4.88 -10.61
N GLU A 238 -27.36 5.78 -10.61
CA GLU A 238 -27.15 7.17 -11.04
C GLU A 238 -26.22 7.93 -10.08
N LYS A 239 -26.38 7.70 -8.77
CA LYS A 239 -25.51 8.26 -7.72
C LYS A 239 -24.36 7.30 -7.46
N LYS A 240 -23.15 7.68 -7.89
CA LYS A 240 -21.90 6.94 -7.65
C LYS A 240 -21.03 7.67 -6.61
N CYS A 241 -20.47 6.95 -5.64
CA CYS A 241 -19.57 7.53 -4.63
C CYS A 241 -18.10 7.50 -5.08
N LYS A 242 -17.36 8.57 -4.78
CA LYS A 242 -15.94 8.70 -5.18
C LYS A 242 -15.13 9.51 -4.16
N VAL A 243 -14.24 8.85 -3.42
CA VAL A 243 -13.37 9.47 -2.42
C VAL A 243 -12.00 9.78 -3.02
N CYS A 244 -11.22 8.73 -3.29
CA CYS A 244 -9.91 8.85 -3.93
C CYS A 244 -10.04 8.85 -5.47
N LEU A 245 -10.05 10.04 -6.06
CA LEU A 245 -9.71 10.23 -7.47
C LEU A 245 -8.18 10.41 -7.56
N THR A 246 -7.52 9.74 -8.51
CA THR A 246 -6.08 9.92 -8.79
C THR A 246 -5.76 11.40 -9.01
N LEU A 247 -5.25 12.06 -7.97
CA LEU A 247 -4.42 13.26 -8.08
C LEU A 247 -2.93 12.91 -8.18
N PHE A 248 -2.56 11.64 -8.00
CA PHE A 248 -1.15 11.20 -7.98
C PHE A 248 -0.52 10.92 -9.35
N LEU A 249 -1.30 10.84 -10.46
CA LEU A 249 -0.72 10.60 -11.80
C LEU A 249 -0.51 11.86 -12.64
N LEU A 250 -1.03 13.03 -12.24
CA LEU A 250 -0.82 14.29 -12.95
C LEU A 250 0.57 14.92 -12.70
N ARG A 251 1.40 14.34 -11.84
CA ARG A 251 2.79 14.80 -11.61
C ARG A 251 3.87 13.88 -12.19
N ALA A 252 3.51 12.70 -12.70
CA ALA A 252 4.44 11.79 -13.35
C ALA A 252 4.67 12.12 -14.85
N THR A 253 3.93 13.09 -15.41
CA THR A 253 4.01 13.50 -16.82
C THR A 253 4.91 14.70 -17.09
N PHE A 254 5.67 15.21 -16.11
CA PHE A 254 6.57 16.37 -16.29
C PHE A 254 8.08 16.07 -16.18
N PHE A 255 8.48 14.80 -16.10
CA PHE A 255 9.88 14.39 -16.34
C PHE A 255 9.92 13.34 -17.44
N SER A 256 9.59 13.77 -18.66
CA SER A 256 9.87 13.04 -19.89
C SER A 256 10.29 14.05 -20.95
N SER A 257 11.54 14.49 -20.85
CA SER A 257 12.25 15.14 -21.94
C SER A 257 13.74 14.86 -21.83
N SER A 258 14.18 13.72 -22.38
CA SER A 258 15.14 13.70 -23.49
C SER A 258 15.34 12.27 -24.02
N PRO A 259 15.49 12.08 -25.35
CA PRO A 259 15.37 10.78 -26.00
C PRO A 259 16.72 10.11 -26.29
N SER A 260 16.63 8.81 -26.54
CA SER A 260 17.54 8.01 -27.38
C SER A 260 18.86 7.53 -26.76
N ALA A 261 18.88 6.26 -26.36
CA ALA A 261 20.03 5.38 -26.58
C ALA A 261 19.51 3.98 -26.90
N ASN A 262 19.57 3.61 -28.18
CA ASN A 262 19.37 2.26 -28.68
C ASN A 262 20.38 1.32 -28.01
N LEU A 263 19.91 0.19 -27.49
CA LEU A 263 20.72 -0.94 -27.08
C LEU A 263 20.47 -2.04 -28.11
N ASP A 264 21.39 -2.17 -29.06
CA ASP A 264 21.58 -3.42 -29.79
C ASP A 264 23.07 -3.65 -30.10
N THR A 265 23.50 -4.84 -29.71
CA THR A 265 24.72 -5.62 -30.05
C THR A 265 26.05 -5.44 -29.27
N PRO A 266 26.72 -6.56 -28.92
CA PRO A 266 27.95 -6.59 -28.12
C PRO A 266 29.19 -6.78 -29.00
N GLN A 267 30.30 -6.09 -28.69
CA GLN A 267 31.63 -6.54 -29.12
C GLN A 267 32.74 -5.97 -28.21
N SER A 268 33.81 -6.74 -28.21
CA SER A 268 34.81 -6.93 -27.17
C SER A 268 35.98 -5.94 -27.18
N LEU A 269 36.57 -5.79 -25.99
CA LEU A 269 38.01 -5.72 -25.68
C LEU A 269 38.93 -4.71 -26.43
N SER A 270 39.59 -3.91 -25.60
CA SER A 270 41.05 -3.66 -25.54
C SER A 270 41.60 -2.30 -26.00
N THR A 271 42.34 -1.67 -25.06
CA THR A 271 43.53 -0.79 -25.21
C THR A 271 43.32 0.58 -25.92
N LEU A 272 43.97 1.72 -25.63
CA LEU A 272 45.21 2.16 -24.97
C LEU A 272 45.19 3.72 -25.09
N LEU A 273 45.41 4.59 -24.08
CA LEU A 273 46.67 5.29 -23.73
C LEU A 273 46.30 6.55 -22.88
N ALA A 274 46.82 6.70 -21.66
CA ALA A 274 47.96 7.55 -21.24
C ALA A 274 47.58 8.92 -20.60
N SER A 275 48.03 9.10 -19.34
CA SER A 275 47.91 10.21 -18.37
C SER A 275 48.82 11.45 -18.70
N PRO A 276 49.22 12.35 -17.75
CA PRO A 276 48.59 12.99 -16.55
C PRO A 276 48.79 14.54 -16.51
N GLY A 277 48.24 15.23 -15.49
CA GLY A 277 48.73 16.57 -15.10
C GLY A 277 47.96 17.25 -13.95
N SER A 278 48.60 17.34 -12.77
CA SER A 278 48.34 18.23 -11.60
C SER A 278 49.65 19.03 -11.36
N PRO A 279 49.86 20.03 -10.44
CA PRO A 279 49.18 20.30 -9.15
C PRO A 279 49.16 21.79 -8.66
N HIS A 280 48.91 21.97 -7.34
CA HIS A 280 49.11 23.13 -6.43
C HIS A 280 47.87 24.02 -6.16
N ASP A 281 47.58 24.56 -4.96
CA ASP A 281 47.95 24.32 -3.56
C ASP A 281 46.96 25.13 -2.67
N THR A 282 46.87 24.79 -1.37
CA THR A 282 45.99 25.30 -0.27
C THR A 282 46.40 26.69 0.30
N PRO A 283 45.92 27.25 1.46
CA PRO A 283 44.78 26.99 2.40
C PRO A 283 44.00 28.28 2.90
N ALA A 284 43.09 28.10 3.88
CA ALA A 284 42.16 29.05 4.55
C ALA A 284 42.80 30.16 5.43
N PRO A 285 41.98 31.10 6.01
CA PRO A 285 41.87 31.15 7.47
C PRO A 285 40.49 31.53 8.07
N SER A 286 40.49 31.51 9.41
CA SER A 286 39.48 31.52 10.48
C SER A 286 38.87 32.87 10.94
N GLU A 287 38.00 32.78 11.97
CA GLU A 287 37.52 33.79 12.96
C GLU A 287 36.05 34.25 12.78
N LYS A 288 35.20 34.51 13.79
CA LYS A 288 35.31 34.60 15.27
C LYS A 288 33.90 34.52 15.90
N ILE A 289 33.87 34.12 17.16
CA ILE A 289 32.73 34.09 18.10
C ILE A 289 32.44 35.50 18.64
N VAL A 290 31.17 35.89 18.79
CA VAL A 290 30.75 36.95 19.74
C VAL A 290 29.47 36.53 20.49
N ARG A 291 29.58 36.46 21.82
CA ARG A 291 28.47 36.45 22.80
C ARG A 291 28.15 37.90 23.21
N ASN A 292 26.88 38.24 23.43
CA ASN A 292 26.44 39.30 24.35
C ASN A 292 24.99 38.99 24.80
N LYS A 293 24.75 38.59 26.06
CA LYS A 293 24.45 39.36 27.29
C LYS A 293 23.01 39.91 27.39
N ARG A 294 22.38 39.51 28.50
CA ARG A 294 21.04 39.84 29.08
C ARG A 294 20.78 41.36 29.17
N ARG A 295 19.55 41.87 29.25
CA ARG A 295 18.63 41.97 30.43
C ARG A 295 17.45 42.95 30.10
N PRO A 296 16.48 43.31 30.98
CA PRO A 296 15.15 42.72 31.20
C PRO A 296 13.95 43.74 31.08
N ARG A 297 12.76 43.34 31.59
CA ARG A 297 11.50 44.06 31.95
C ARG A 297 10.30 43.59 31.11
N ASP A 298 9.05 43.48 31.56
CA ASP A 298 8.35 43.48 32.86
C ASP A 298 6.89 43.10 32.51
N GLY A 299 6.14 42.51 33.46
CA GLY A 299 4.72 42.84 33.63
C GLY A 299 3.63 41.92 33.05
N LEU A 300 2.97 41.20 33.98
CA LEU A 300 1.51 41.10 34.17
C LEU A 300 0.63 40.46 33.07
N SER A 301 0.03 39.30 33.37
CA SER A 301 -1.30 39.25 34.02
C SER A 301 -1.83 37.81 34.09
N GLU A 302 -2.23 37.43 35.29
CA GLU A 302 -2.92 36.21 35.69
C GLU A 302 -4.39 36.58 35.93
N GLN A 303 -5.36 35.85 35.34
CA GLN A 303 -6.65 35.46 35.97
C GLN A 303 -7.69 34.84 35.01
N ARG A 304 -8.26 33.72 35.48
CA ARG A 304 -9.67 33.22 35.33
C ARG A 304 -10.10 32.81 33.91
N ARG A 305 -10.68 31.64 33.64
CA ARG A 305 -11.59 30.73 34.35
C ARG A 305 -11.36 29.30 33.82
#